data_AF-A0A2N5A236-F1
#
_entry.id   AF-A0A2N5A236-F1
#
_cell.length_a   1.000
_cell.length_b   1.000
_cell.length_c   1.000
_cell.angle_alpha   90.00
_cell.angle_beta   90.00
_cell.angle_gamma   90.00
#
_symmetry.space_group_name_H-M   'P 1'
#
loop_
_entity.id
_entity.type
_entity.pdbx_description
1 polymer ?
#
loop_
_entity_poly.entity_id
_entity_poly.type
_entity_poly.pdbx_seq_one_letter_code
_entity_poly.pdbx_strand_id
1 'polypeptide(L)'
;HWSGVHFRVDPIELRMRSHYEERYGKNFIPQDMIIQDFGVTYDELEPFFDKAEKVFGTSGTAWSIKGKVVGKGRGGNAFAPDRSDDFPLPAQKNTWSAQLFEKAALEVGYHPYNLPSANTSDSYTNPYGAQMGPCNFCGFCSGYACYM
;
A
#
# COMPACT_ATOMS: atom_id res chain seq x y z
N HIS A 1 -10.03 -9.54 13.61
CA HIS A 1 -10.61 -9.63 12.26
C HIS A 1 -10.31 -8.32 11.53
N TRP A 2 -9.85 -8.35 10.28
CA TRP A 2 -9.36 -7.18 9.52
C TRP A 2 -9.67 -7.32 8.02
N SER A 3 -9.69 -6.18 7.30
CA SER A 3 -10.06 -6.11 5.87
C SER A 3 -9.00 -6.60 4.89
N GLY A 4 -7.77 -6.78 5.35
CA GLY A 4 -6.63 -7.17 4.51
C GLY A 4 -5.99 -6.01 3.75
N VAL A 5 -6.40 -4.74 3.93
CA VAL A 5 -5.69 -3.61 3.31
C VAL A 5 -4.25 -3.55 3.82
N HIS A 6 -3.28 -3.49 2.91
CA HIS A 6 -1.87 -3.71 3.23
C HIS A 6 -0.97 -2.62 2.63
N PHE A 7 -0.86 -1.49 3.34
CA PHE A 7 0.02 -0.38 2.97
C PHE A 7 1.43 -0.54 3.53
N ARG A 8 2.42 0.01 2.83
CA ARG A 8 3.73 0.33 3.41
C ARG A 8 3.66 1.68 4.13
N VAL A 9 4.49 1.84 5.15
CA VAL A 9 4.68 3.14 5.82
C VAL A 9 5.32 4.14 4.85
N ASP A 10 4.89 5.40 4.91
CA ASP A 10 5.48 6.46 4.10
C ASP A 10 6.86 6.86 4.67
N PRO A 11 7.88 7.13 3.83
CA PRO A 11 9.19 7.60 4.31
C PRO A 11 9.11 8.86 5.19
N ILE A 12 8.13 9.74 4.97
CA ILE A 12 7.91 10.95 5.77
C ILE A 12 7.42 10.58 7.17
N GLU A 13 6.56 9.57 7.30
CA GLU A 13 6.05 9.12 8.61
C GLU A 13 7.17 8.59 9.50
N LEU A 14 8.14 7.88 8.92
CA LEU A 14 9.33 7.40 9.65
C LEU A 14 10.22 8.53 10.19
N ARG A 15 10.11 9.74 9.61
CA ARG A 15 10.96 10.90 9.87
C ARG A 15 10.15 12.12 10.28
N MET A 16 9.01 11.90 10.94
CA MET A 16 7.98 12.92 11.10
C MET A 16 8.51 14.19 11.79
N ARG A 17 9.30 14.07 12.85
CA ARG A 17 9.84 15.23 13.57
C ARG A 17 10.84 15.98 12.70
N SER A 18 11.83 15.27 12.15
CA SER A 18 12.84 15.88 11.27
C SER A 18 12.21 16.54 10.05
N HIS A 19 11.24 15.90 9.40
CA HIS A 19 10.55 16.43 8.22
C HIS A 19 9.90 17.78 8.48
N TYR A 20 9.16 17.92 9.59
CA TYR A 20 8.49 19.18 9.93
C TYR A 20 9.49 20.25 10.40
N GLU A 21 10.54 19.89 11.14
CA GLU A 21 11.61 20.84 11.52
C GLU A 21 12.37 21.37 10.29
N GLU A 22 12.70 20.51 9.33
CA GLU A 22 13.41 20.88 8.09
C GLU A 22 12.55 21.80 7.21
N ARG A 23 11.25 21.52 7.11
CA ARG A 23 10.34 22.24 6.21
C ARG A 23 9.82 23.56 6.79
N TYR A 24 9.52 23.60 8.08
CA TYR A 24 8.85 24.75 8.72
C TYR A 24 9.62 25.34 9.90
N GLY A 25 10.75 24.76 10.28
CA GLY A 25 11.56 25.20 11.42
C GLY A 25 11.12 24.56 12.74
N LYS A 26 12.04 24.53 13.71
CA LYS A 26 11.82 23.87 15.02
C LYS A 26 10.64 24.43 15.80
N ASN A 27 10.37 25.73 15.65
CA ASN A 27 9.29 26.42 16.36
C ASN A 27 7.89 26.11 15.78
N PHE A 28 7.81 25.38 14.67
CA PHE A 28 6.52 24.95 14.10
C PHE A 28 5.85 23.85 14.94
N ILE A 29 6.65 23.00 15.60
CA ILE A 29 6.16 21.92 16.44
C ILE A 29 5.86 22.50 17.84
N PRO A 30 4.60 22.45 18.32
CA PRO A 30 4.26 22.88 19.67
C PRO A 30 5.07 22.13 20.74
N GLN A 31 5.41 22.82 21.83
CA GLN A 31 6.25 22.25 22.89
C GLN A 31 5.62 21.01 23.57
N ASP A 32 4.29 20.89 23.54
CA ASP A 32 3.51 19.77 24.07
C ASP A 32 3.22 18.67 23.03
N MET A 33 3.68 18.83 21.78
CA MET A 33 3.56 17.82 20.73
C MET A 33 4.75 16.84 20.77
N ILE A 34 4.46 15.57 21.06
CA ILE A 34 5.46 14.52 21.29
C ILE A 34 5.81 13.71 20.04
N ILE A 35 5.78 14.32 18.85
CA ILE A 35 6.20 13.63 17.62
C ILE A 35 7.71 13.34 17.64
N GLN A 36 8.11 12.22 17.06
CA GLN A 36 9.50 11.77 17.00
C GLN A 36 9.77 11.02 15.69
N ASP A 37 11.04 10.84 15.37
CA ASP A 37 11.45 9.95 14.29
C ASP A 37 11.48 8.50 14.80
N PHE A 38 11.22 7.54 13.92
CA PHE A 38 11.19 6.12 14.27
C PHE A 38 12.59 5.51 14.43
N GLY A 39 13.65 6.22 14.01
CA GLY A 39 15.04 5.75 14.12
C GLY A 39 15.44 4.71 13.07
N VAL A 40 14.61 4.48 12.06
CA VAL A 40 14.86 3.61 10.90
C VAL A 40 14.41 4.31 9.62
N THR A 41 15.01 3.96 8.49
CA THR A 41 14.67 4.50 7.18
C THR A 41 13.77 3.55 6.38
N TYR A 42 13.06 4.09 5.40
CA TYR A 42 12.28 3.26 4.48
C TYR A 42 13.18 2.26 3.75
N ASP A 43 14.37 2.67 3.29
CA ASP A 43 15.30 1.80 2.56
C ASP A 43 15.79 0.62 3.40
N GLU A 44 15.98 0.81 4.71
CA GLU A 44 16.31 -0.29 5.64
C GLU A 44 15.14 -1.27 5.80
N LEU A 45 13.90 -0.78 5.77
CA LEU A 45 12.69 -1.59 5.93
C LEU A 45 12.16 -2.20 4.63
N GLU A 46 12.47 -1.62 3.47
CA GLU A 46 11.93 -1.98 2.16
C GLU A 46 12.05 -3.48 1.85
N PRO A 47 13.21 -4.15 2.08
CA PRO A 47 13.34 -5.58 1.82
C PRO A 47 12.42 -6.44 2.70
N PHE A 48 12.09 -5.96 3.90
CA PHE A 48 11.18 -6.64 4.82
C PHE A 48 9.71 -6.40 4.43
N PHE A 49 9.37 -5.22 3.91
CA PHE A 49 8.04 -4.96 3.35
C PHE A 49 7.78 -5.82 2.11
N ASP A 50 8.72 -5.88 1.18
CA ASP A 50 8.60 -6.75 0.01
C ASP A 50 8.40 -8.21 0.43
N LYS A 51 9.25 -8.71 1.32
CA LYS A 51 9.12 -10.07 1.86
C LYS A 51 7.76 -10.32 2.50
N ALA A 52 7.28 -9.40 3.34
CA ALA A 52 5.96 -9.52 4.00
C ALA A 52 4.83 -9.58 2.96
N GLU A 53 4.90 -8.77 1.92
CA GLU A 53 3.91 -8.78 0.84
C GLU A 53 3.89 -10.11 0.09
N LYS A 54 5.06 -10.69 -0.23
CA LYS A 54 5.15 -12.05 -0.80
C LYS A 54 4.60 -13.11 0.15
N VAL A 55 4.87 -13.00 1.46
CA VAL A 55 4.36 -13.96 2.45
C VAL A 55 2.83 -13.91 2.55
N PHE A 56 2.24 -12.72 2.47
CA PHE A 56 0.80 -12.52 2.58
C PHE A 56 0.06 -12.63 1.24
N GLY A 57 0.75 -12.89 0.12
CA GLY A 57 0.12 -12.93 -1.20
C GLY A 57 -0.56 -11.60 -1.56
N THR A 58 0.12 -10.49 -1.29
CA THR A 58 -0.46 -9.15 -1.43
C THR A 58 -0.72 -8.80 -2.90
N SER A 59 -1.96 -8.49 -3.21
CA SER A 59 -2.40 -8.01 -4.52
C SER A 59 -2.29 -6.49 -4.58
N GLY A 60 -1.63 -5.95 -5.60
CA GLY A 60 -1.48 -4.51 -5.74
C GLY A 60 -0.93 -4.07 -7.10
N THR A 61 -0.65 -2.77 -7.21
CA THR A 61 0.05 -2.20 -8.37
C THR A 61 1.08 -1.21 -7.86
N ALA A 62 2.36 -1.51 -8.10
CA ALA A 62 3.45 -0.61 -7.74
C ALA A 62 3.36 0.67 -8.57
N TRP A 63 3.69 1.82 -7.97
CA TRP A 63 3.85 3.05 -8.74
C TRP A 63 5.18 3.07 -9.48
N SER A 64 6.27 2.84 -8.76
CA SER A 64 7.60 2.72 -9.32
C SER A 64 8.36 1.52 -8.75
N ILE A 65 9.24 0.97 -9.58
CA ILE A 65 10.15 -0.12 -9.23
C ILE A 65 11.55 0.24 -9.72
N LYS A 66 12.53 0.29 -8.80
CA LYS A 66 13.92 0.67 -9.08
C LYS A 66 14.02 1.98 -9.87
N GLY A 67 13.23 2.98 -9.45
CA GLY A 67 13.15 4.31 -10.03
C GLY A 67 12.39 4.39 -11.36
N LYS A 68 11.86 3.28 -11.88
CA LYS A 68 11.05 3.28 -13.12
C LYS A 68 9.57 3.32 -12.79
N VAL A 69 8.85 4.29 -13.33
CA VAL A 69 7.39 4.38 -13.19
C VAL A 69 6.72 3.25 -13.97
N VAL A 70 5.97 2.39 -13.28
CA VAL A 70 5.28 1.21 -13.83
C VAL A 70 3.77 1.21 -13.57
N GLY A 71 3.29 2.02 -12.62
CA GLY A 71 1.88 2.04 -12.19
C GLY A 71 1.01 3.13 -12.83
N LYS A 72 1.60 4.04 -13.62
CA LYS A 72 0.87 5.12 -14.27
C LYS A 72 -0.17 4.57 -15.25
N GLY A 73 -1.43 4.93 -15.06
CA GLY A 73 -2.55 4.42 -15.85
C GLY A 73 -2.93 2.97 -15.53
N ARG A 74 -2.33 2.36 -14.51
CA ARG A 74 -2.62 1.00 -14.04
C ARG A 74 -3.16 0.95 -12.60
N GLY A 75 -3.45 2.13 -12.03
CA GLY A 75 -3.98 2.25 -10.66
C GLY A 75 -2.91 2.15 -9.56
N GLY A 76 -1.64 2.44 -9.86
CA GLY A 76 -0.60 2.61 -8.82
C GLY A 76 -0.70 3.95 -8.09
N ASN A 77 -0.39 3.96 -6.80
CA ASN A 77 -0.39 5.19 -5.98
C ASN A 77 0.80 6.11 -6.34
N ALA A 78 0.53 7.25 -6.99
CA ALA A 78 1.57 8.20 -7.43
C ALA A 78 2.48 8.76 -6.31
N PHE A 79 2.06 8.62 -5.05
CA PHE A 79 2.79 9.08 -3.89
C PHE A 79 3.49 7.93 -3.13
N ALA A 80 3.35 6.68 -3.58
CA ALA A 80 4.01 5.56 -2.94
C ALA A 80 5.53 5.63 -3.12
N PRO A 81 6.30 5.24 -2.10
CA PRO A 81 7.75 5.12 -2.21
C PRO A 81 8.16 4.07 -3.25
N ASP A 82 9.37 4.22 -3.78
CA ASP A 82 9.93 3.28 -4.74
C ASP A 82 10.10 1.88 -4.12
N ARG A 83 10.07 0.87 -4.98
CA ARG A 83 10.10 -0.54 -4.56
C ARG A 83 11.25 -1.25 -5.26
N SER A 84 11.81 -2.26 -4.60
CA SER A 84 12.84 -3.11 -5.20
C SER A 84 12.24 -4.17 -6.13
N ASP A 85 10.99 -4.58 -5.90
CA ASP A 85 10.25 -5.55 -6.72
C ASP A 85 8.74 -5.23 -6.80
N ASP A 86 8.04 -5.85 -7.75
CA ASP A 86 6.59 -5.70 -7.90
C ASP A 86 5.82 -6.47 -6.80
N PHE A 87 4.52 -6.21 -6.64
CA PHE A 87 3.66 -7.07 -5.83
C PHE A 87 3.70 -8.53 -6.30
N PRO A 88 3.50 -9.53 -5.41
CA PRO A 88 3.41 -10.94 -5.83
C PRO A 88 2.24 -11.21 -6.76
N LEU A 89 1.18 -10.40 -6.69
CA LEU A 89 -0.04 -10.53 -7.48
C LEU A 89 -0.53 -9.17 -7.99
N PRO A 90 -1.22 -9.13 -9.14
CA PRO A 90 -1.84 -7.90 -9.62
C PRO A 90 -2.94 -7.42 -8.68
N ALA A 91 -3.32 -6.14 -8.75
CA ALA A 91 -4.38 -5.56 -7.95
C ALA A 91 -5.72 -6.31 -8.13
N GLN A 92 -6.55 -6.26 -7.09
CA GLN A 92 -7.92 -6.79 -7.16
C GLN A 92 -8.73 -6.06 -8.24
N LYS A 93 -9.69 -6.77 -8.84
CA LYS A 93 -10.67 -6.13 -9.73
C LYS A 93 -11.50 -5.12 -8.95
N ASN A 94 -11.74 -3.95 -9.53
CA ASN A 94 -12.60 -2.94 -8.93
C ASN A 94 -14.08 -3.28 -9.12
N THR A 95 -14.88 -3.09 -8.07
CA THR A 95 -16.33 -3.12 -8.17
C THR A 95 -16.84 -1.97 -9.05
N TRP A 96 -18.08 -2.08 -9.54
CA TRP A 96 -18.69 -1.02 -10.33
C TRP A 96 -18.71 0.34 -9.60
N SER A 97 -19.05 0.35 -8.31
CA SER A 97 -19.07 1.55 -7.49
C SER A 97 -17.69 2.20 -7.37
N ALA A 98 -16.63 1.37 -7.21
CA ALA A 98 -15.26 1.86 -7.17
C ALA A 98 -14.84 2.48 -8.51
N GLN A 99 -15.21 1.86 -9.65
CA GLN A 99 -14.92 2.42 -10.98
C GLN A 99 -15.65 3.75 -11.22
N LEU A 100 -16.91 3.88 -10.77
CA LEU A 100 -17.66 5.13 -10.87
C LEU A 100 -17.00 6.25 -10.05
N PHE A 101 -16.54 5.94 -8.85
CA PHE A 101 -15.81 6.89 -8.00
C PHE A 101 -14.46 7.27 -8.59
N GLU A 102 -13.70 6.29 -9.10
CA GLU A 102 -12.43 6.51 -9.79
C GLU A 102 -12.60 7.49 -10.96
N LYS A 103 -13.62 7.28 -11.80
CA LYS A 103 -13.95 8.20 -12.89
C LYS A 103 -14.21 9.62 -12.39
N ALA A 104 -15.09 9.78 -11.40
CA ALA A 104 -15.43 11.10 -10.87
C ALA A 104 -14.20 11.81 -10.24
N ALA A 105 -13.35 11.07 -9.53
CA ALA A 105 -12.13 11.60 -8.93
C ALA A 105 -11.13 12.06 -10.01
N LEU A 106 -10.97 11.30 -11.10
CA LEU A 106 -10.13 11.70 -12.23
C LEU A 106 -10.67 12.94 -12.94
N GLU A 107 -11.98 13.07 -13.12
CA GLU A 107 -12.61 14.24 -13.78
C GLU A 107 -12.38 15.56 -13.03
N VAL A 108 -12.19 15.51 -11.72
CA VAL A 108 -11.87 16.70 -10.90
C VAL A 108 -10.38 16.82 -10.56
N GLY A 109 -9.52 16.01 -11.19
CA GLY A 109 -8.07 16.13 -11.08
C GLY A 109 -7.43 15.45 -9.86
N TYR A 110 -8.13 14.56 -9.17
CA TYR A 110 -7.53 13.74 -8.11
C TYR A 110 -6.78 12.52 -8.68
N HIS A 111 -6.06 11.82 -7.79
CA HIS A 111 -5.19 10.68 -8.13
C HIS A 111 -5.69 9.38 -7.45
N PRO A 112 -6.85 8.82 -7.87
CA PRO A 112 -7.30 7.54 -7.34
C PRO A 112 -6.33 6.41 -7.74
N TYR A 113 -6.25 5.38 -6.90
CA TYR A 113 -5.41 4.21 -7.10
C TYR A 113 -6.04 2.96 -6.47
N ASN A 114 -5.59 1.77 -6.86
CA ASN A 114 -6.05 0.51 -6.26
C ASN A 114 -5.38 0.29 -4.90
N LEU A 115 -6.19 0.07 -3.87
CA LEU A 115 -5.66 -0.24 -2.55
C LEU A 115 -4.95 -1.61 -2.58
N PRO A 116 -3.69 -1.70 -2.11
CA PRO A 116 -3.03 -2.99 -1.93
C PRO A 116 -3.76 -3.80 -0.86
N SER A 117 -3.88 -5.10 -1.08
CA SER A 117 -4.58 -6.00 -0.17
C SER A 117 -3.89 -7.35 -0.01
N ALA A 118 -3.76 -7.83 1.23
CA ALA A 118 -3.41 -9.20 1.61
C ALA A 118 -4.56 -10.19 1.32
N ASN A 119 -5.22 -9.98 0.19
CA ASN A 119 -6.20 -10.87 -0.42
C ASN A 119 -5.63 -11.21 -1.79
N THR A 120 -5.48 -12.49 -2.07
CA THR A 120 -4.89 -12.98 -3.33
C THR A 120 -5.86 -12.77 -4.49
N SER A 121 -5.45 -12.10 -5.57
CA SER A 121 -6.27 -11.85 -6.77
C SER A 121 -6.26 -13.03 -7.75
N ASP A 122 -5.29 -13.93 -7.60
CA ASP A 122 -5.18 -15.21 -8.30
C ASP A 122 -4.69 -16.29 -7.31
N SER A 123 -4.66 -17.55 -7.75
CA SER A 123 -4.05 -18.65 -6.98
C SER A 123 -2.58 -18.36 -6.74
N TYR A 124 -2.12 -18.49 -5.50
CA TYR A 124 -0.75 -18.16 -5.12
C TYR A 124 -0.21 -19.10 -4.05
N THR A 125 1.04 -19.52 -4.19
CA THR A 125 1.76 -20.26 -3.14
C THR A 125 2.85 -19.34 -2.61
N ASN A 126 2.77 -19.01 -1.32
CA ASN A 126 3.72 -18.08 -0.72
C ASN A 126 5.12 -18.72 -0.54
N PRO A 127 6.15 -17.95 -0.19
CA PRO A 127 7.52 -18.46 0.02
C PRO A 127 7.66 -19.56 1.09
N TYR A 128 6.65 -19.76 1.94
CA TYR A 128 6.61 -20.82 2.95
C TYR A 128 5.81 -22.06 2.50
N GLY A 129 5.36 -22.11 1.24
CA GLY A 129 4.60 -23.23 0.70
C GLY A 129 3.11 -23.22 1.06
N ALA A 130 2.59 -22.15 1.68
CA ALA A 130 1.17 -22.03 1.96
C ALA A 130 0.41 -21.71 0.67
N GLN A 131 -0.53 -22.58 0.29
CA GLN A 131 -1.41 -22.37 -0.86
C GLN A 131 -2.56 -21.44 -0.48
N MET A 132 -2.79 -20.43 -1.31
CA MET A 132 -3.77 -19.37 -1.10
C MET A 132 -4.70 -19.31 -2.32
N GLY A 133 -6.01 -19.43 -2.07
CA GLY A 133 -7.04 -19.37 -3.12
C GLY A 133 -7.36 -17.93 -3.54
N PRO A 134 -7.81 -17.69 -4.78
CA PRO A 134 -8.17 -16.36 -5.24
C PRO A 134 -9.40 -15.81 -4.50
N CYS A 135 -9.47 -14.49 -4.40
CA CYS A 135 -10.64 -13.77 -3.89
C CYS A 135 -11.87 -14.07 -4.76
N ASN A 136 -12.96 -14.50 -4.12
CA ASN A 136 -14.26 -14.73 -4.77
C ASN A 136 -15.24 -13.55 -4.60
N PHE A 137 -14.77 -12.42 -4.07
CA PHE A 137 -15.58 -11.23 -3.79
C PHE A 137 -16.81 -11.51 -2.88
N CYS A 138 -16.67 -12.38 -1.88
CA CYS A 138 -17.74 -12.72 -0.93
C CYS A 138 -18.28 -11.54 -0.07
N GLY A 139 -17.57 -10.40 -0.03
CA GLY A 139 -18.01 -9.21 0.71
C GLY A 139 -17.81 -9.26 2.23
N PHE A 140 -17.13 -10.28 2.75
CA PHE A 140 -17.02 -10.55 4.19
C PHE A 140 -15.75 -9.99 4.85
N CYS A 141 -14.88 -9.33 4.06
CA CYS A 141 -13.54 -8.91 4.48
C CYS A 141 -13.51 -8.07 5.78
N SER A 142 -14.58 -7.35 6.14
CA SER A 142 -14.67 -6.54 7.38
C SER A 142 -15.79 -7.06 8.29
N GLY A 143 -15.46 -7.52 9.50
CA GLY A 143 -16.33 -8.25 10.44
C GLY A 143 -16.28 -9.79 10.39
N TYR A 144 -15.99 -10.45 9.26
CA TYR A 144 -16.22 -11.90 9.06
C TYR A 144 -15.08 -12.67 8.37
N ALA A 145 -14.92 -13.96 8.66
CA ALA A 145 -13.94 -14.77 7.94
C ALA A 145 -14.24 -14.81 6.42
N CYS A 146 -13.19 -14.86 5.60
CA CYS A 146 -13.34 -15.09 4.17
C CYS A 146 -14.13 -16.38 3.95
N TYR A 147 -15.14 -16.31 3.09
CA TYR A 147 -15.95 -17.46 2.70
C TYR A 147 -15.51 -17.93 1.32
N MET A 148 -15.25 -19.23 1.16
CA MET A 148 -14.96 -19.87 -0.13
C MET A 148 -16.16 -20.63 -0.65
#